data_AF-A0A920VFV4-F1
#
_entry.id   AF-A0A920VFV4-F1
#
_cell.length_a   1.000
_cell.length_b   1.000
_cell.length_c   1.000
_cell.angle_alpha   90.00
_cell.angle_beta   90.00
_cell.angle_gamma   90.00
#
_symmetry.space_group_name_H-M   'P 1'
#
loop_
_entity.id
_entity.type
_entity.pdbx_description
1 polymer ?
#
loop_
_entity_poly.entity_id
_entity_poly.type
_entity_poly.pdbx_seq_one_letter_code
_entity_poly.pdbx_strand_id
1 'polypeptide(L)'
;MKALFSVYDKTGIVEFSKQVASAGYELLSTGGTHSSLSEGGLKVEQVADYTGSPEILEGRVKTLHPTIYAGLLARRDSSDHMDPIEEPGHRLDRSGGSQSVSIRRDRQQT
;
A
#
# COMPACT_ATOMS: atom_id res chain seq x y z
N MET A 1 -4.18 -10.37 -2.25
CA MET A 1 -4.69 -8.98 -2.11
C MET A 1 -3.76 -8.20 -1.19
N LYS A 2 -3.46 -6.93 -1.51
CA LYS A 2 -2.62 -6.06 -0.67
C LYS A 2 -3.42 -4.88 -0.12
N ALA A 3 -3.15 -4.48 1.13
CA ALA A 3 -3.70 -3.30 1.78
C ALA A 3 -2.59 -2.26 2.01
N LEU A 4 -2.81 -1.02 1.58
CA LEU A 4 -1.82 0.06 1.64
C LEU A 4 -2.10 1.01 2.82
N PHE A 5 -1.15 1.07 3.76
CA PHE A 5 -1.22 1.93 4.93
C PHE A 5 -0.27 3.12 4.81
N SER A 6 -0.82 4.34 4.91
CA SER A 6 -0.04 5.58 5.01
C SER A 6 -0.81 6.56 5.89
N VAL A 7 -0.54 6.49 7.19
CA VAL A 7 -1.22 7.30 8.21
C VAL A 7 -0.22 8.16 8.96
N TYR A 8 -0.61 9.40 9.23
CA TYR A 8 0.14 10.28 10.10
C TYR A 8 -0.12 9.92 11.57
N ASP A 9 -1.39 9.91 11.97
CA ASP A 9 -1.83 9.43 13.27
C ASP A 9 -1.84 7.90 13.30
N LYS A 10 -1.02 7.33 14.19
CA LYS A 10 -0.85 5.88 14.35
C LYS A 10 -1.74 5.30 15.46
N THR A 11 -2.59 6.10 16.09
CA THR A 11 -3.48 5.59 17.15
C THR A 11 -4.36 4.45 16.64
N GLY A 12 -4.20 3.26 17.23
CA GLY A 12 -4.96 2.05 16.92
C GLY A 12 -4.62 1.39 15.58
N ILE A 13 -3.57 1.83 14.88
CA ILE A 13 -3.24 1.29 13.55
C ILE A 13 -2.79 -0.17 13.62
N VAL A 14 -2.10 -0.57 14.69
CA VAL A 14 -1.60 -1.94 14.85
C VAL A 14 -2.76 -2.92 15.04
N GLU A 15 -3.72 -2.61 15.91
CA GLU A 15 -4.91 -3.43 16.17
C GLU A 15 -5.79 -3.56 14.93
N PHE A 16 -5.92 -2.47 14.17
CA PHE A 16 -6.64 -2.48 12.91
C PHE A 16 -5.93 -3.35 11.86
N SER A 17 -4.62 -3.14 11.67
CA SER A 17 -3.84 -3.90 10.68
C SER A 17 -3.73 -5.39 11.01
N LYS A 18 -3.78 -5.79 12.29
CA LYS A 18 -3.91 -7.20 12.70
C LYS A 18 -5.18 -7.83 12.13
N GLN A 19 -6.32 -7.16 12.23
CA GLN A 19 -7.58 -7.66 11.69
C GLN A 19 -7.54 -7.75 10.16
N VAL A 20 -6.94 -6.76 9.50
CA VAL A 20 -6.75 -6.76 8.04
C VAL A 20 -5.87 -7.95 7.61
N ALA A 21 -4.77 -8.20 8.32
CA ALA A 21 -3.92 -9.36 8.06
C ALA A 21 -4.66 -10.68 8.29
N SER A 22 -5.44 -10.80 9.37
CA SER A 22 -6.27 -11.98 9.65
C SER A 22 -7.35 -12.23 8.59
N ALA A 23 -7.79 -11.19 7.88
CA ALA A 23 -8.69 -11.31 6.74
C ALA A 23 -7.99 -11.75 5.42
N GLY A 24 -6.68 -12.07 5.48
CA GLY A 24 -5.92 -12.59 4.34
C GLY A 24 -5.27 -11.52 3.46
N TYR A 25 -5.22 -10.26 3.91
CA TYR A 25 -4.53 -9.20 3.19
C TYR A 25 -3.06 -9.16 3.56
N GLU A 26 -2.21 -8.99 2.56
CA GLU A 26 -0.82 -8.61 2.77
C GLU A 26 -0.73 -7.10 3.04
N LEU A 27 0.13 -6.70 3.98
CA LEU A 27 0.24 -5.32 4.40
C LEU A 27 1.38 -4.64 3.64
N LEU A 28 1.11 -3.49 3.04
CA LEU A 28 2.08 -2.61 2.39
C LEU A 28 2.03 -1.25 3.07
N SER A 29 3.18 -0.62 3.37
CA SER A 29 3.18 0.68 4.05
C SER A 29 4.43 1.54 3.78
N THR A 30 4.43 2.77 4.32
CA THR A 30 5.50 3.75 4.12
C THR A 30 6.08 4.28 5.43
N GLY A 31 7.39 4.54 5.46
CA GLY A 31 8.06 5.35 6.48
C GLY A 31 7.65 5.01 7.91
N GLY A 32 7.29 6.00 8.71
CA GLY A 32 6.91 5.78 10.11
C GLY A 32 5.69 4.90 10.34
N THR A 33 4.80 4.71 9.35
CA THR A 33 3.71 3.72 9.47
C THR A 33 4.27 2.31 9.39
N HIS A 34 5.25 2.07 8.53
CA HIS A 34 5.93 0.78 8.42
C HIS A 34 6.58 0.41 9.75
N SER A 35 7.34 1.33 10.35
CA SER A 35 7.98 1.11 11.65
C SER A 35 6.97 0.71 12.73
N SER A 36 5.87 1.46 12.88
CA SER A 36 4.84 1.15 13.89
C SER A 36 4.18 -0.21 13.70
N LEU A 37 3.95 -0.64 12.45
CA LEU A 37 3.36 -1.94 12.16
C LEU A 37 4.35 -3.08 12.40
N SER A 38 5.61 -2.92 11.96
CA SER A 38 6.69 -3.89 12.16
C SER A 38 6.99 -4.09 13.66
N GLU A 39 7.09 -3.00 14.42
CA GLU A 39 7.24 -3.03 15.89
C GLU A 39 6.06 -3.70 16.59
N GLY A 40 4.85 -3.59 16.02
CA GLY A 40 3.64 -4.29 16.44
C GLY A 40 3.62 -5.79 16.12
N GLY A 41 4.70 -6.33 15.54
CA GLY A 41 4.87 -7.75 15.20
C GLY A 41 4.19 -8.16 13.90
N LEU A 42 3.78 -7.21 13.06
CA LEU A 42 3.11 -7.50 11.79
C LEU A 42 4.12 -7.70 10.66
N LYS A 43 3.86 -8.69 9.80
CA LYS A 43 4.58 -8.82 8.52
C LYS A 43 4.05 -7.76 7.55
N VAL A 44 4.83 -6.72 7.34
CA VAL A 44 4.51 -5.60 6.46
C VAL A 44 5.65 -5.34 5.48
N GLU A 45 5.31 -5.16 4.21
CA GLU A 45 6.24 -4.81 3.13
C GLU A 45 6.36 -3.28 3.02
N GLN A 46 7.54 -2.77 2.67
CA GLN A 46 7.74 -1.34 2.43
C GLN A 46 7.43 -0.99 0.97
N VAL A 47 6.73 0.12 0.74
CA VAL A 47 6.40 0.59 -0.62
C VAL A 47 7.65 0.81 -1.47
N ALA A 48 8.75 1.28 -0.87
CA ALA A 48 10.00 1.51 -1.59
C ALA A 48 10.55 0.19 -2.16
N ASP A 49 10.57 -0.88 -1.36
CA ASP A 49 11.02 -2.21 -1.81
C ASP A 49 10.07 -2.78 -2.87
N TYR A 50 8.76 -2.60 -2.67
CA TYR A 50 7.74 -3.08 -3.58
C TYR A 50 7.79 -2.41 -4.96
N THR A 51 8.11 -1.11 -5.01
CA THR A 51 8.16 -0.33 -6.25
C THR A 51 9.57 -0.23 -6.85
N GLY A 52 10.61 -0.50 -6.06
CA GLY A 52 12.00 -0.23 -6.43
C GLY A 52 12.35 1.25 -6.55
N SER A 53 11.45 2.16 -6.14
CA SER A 53 11.67 3.60 -6.26
C SER A 53 12.54 4.11 -5.11
N PRO A 54 13.63 4.86 -5.39
CA PRO A 54 14.43 5.48 -4.35
C PRO A 54 13.63 6.53 -3.59
N GLU A 55 13.92 6.69 -2.30
CA GLU A 55 13.36 7.78 -1.51
C GLU A 55 14.06 9.09 -1.86
N ILE A 56 13.31 10.03 -2.43
CA ILE A 56 13.80 11.35 -2.83
C ILE A 56 12.85 12.44 -2.33
N LEU A 57 13.33 13.69 -2.30
CA LEU A 57 12.56 14.87 -1.89
C LEU A 57 11.93 14.74 -0.49
N GLU A 58 12.70 14.23 0.49
CA GLU A 58 12.24 14.04 1.87
C GLU A 58 10.96 13.20 1.96
N GLY A 59 10.83 12.20 1.08
CA GLY A 59 9.70 11.29 1.06
C GLY A 59 8.40 11.90 0.48
N ARG A 60 8.43 13.11 -0.09
CA ARG A 60 7.25 13.76 -0.71
C ARG A 60 6.66 12.97 -1.87
N VAL A 61 7.48 12.16 -2.55
CA VAL A 61 7.07 11.40 -3.74
C VAL A 61 7.07 9.88 -3.51
N LYS A 62 7.21 9.42 -2.27
CA LYS A 62 7.37 8.00 -1.91
C LYS A 62 6.24 7.06 -2.35
N THR A 63 5.05 7.60 -2.65
CA THR A 63 3.91 6.81 -3.15
C THR A 63 3.51 7.16 -4.58
N LEU A 64 4.13 8.16 -5.21
CA LEU A 64 3.86 8.62 -6.58
C LEU A 64 4.46 7.68 -7.61
N HIS A 65 3.98 6.44 -7.62
CA HIS A 65 4.48 5.37 -8.48
C HIS A 65 3.35 4.73 -9.31
N PRO A 66 3.54 4.47 -10.61
CA PRO A 66 2.53 3.86 -11.47
C PRO A 66 1.94 2.58 -10.89
N THR A 67 2.75 1.68 -10.33
CA THR A 67 2.27 0.43 -9.70
C THR A 67 1.25 0.68 -8.57
N ILE A 68 1.50 1.68 -7.73
CA ILE A 68 0.61 2.02 -6.61
C ILE A 68 -0.71 2.60 -7.15
N TYR A 69 -0.62 3.56 -8.06
CA TYR A 69 -1.80 4.21 -8.63
C TYR A 69 -2.60 3.30 -9.57
N ALA A 70 -1.94 2.40 -10.30
CA ALA A 70 -2.60 1.37 -11.08
C ALA A 70 -3.43 0.46 -10.16
N GLY A 71 -2.87 0.01 -9.04
CA GLY A 71 -3.61 -0.79 -8.04
C GLY A 71 -4.77 -0.04 -7.35
N LEU A 72 -4.78 1.29 -7.39
CA LEU A 72 -5.85 2.14 -6.85
C LEU A 72 -6.93 2.48 -7.89
N LEU A 73 -6.53 2.75 -9.12
CA LEU A 73 -7.39 3.36 -10.15
C LEU A 73 -7.87 2.34 -11.20
N ALA A 74 -7.28 1.15 -11.26
CA ALA A 74 -7.66 0.15 -12.24
C ALA A 74 -9.11 -0.31 -12.06
N ARG A 75 -9.81 -0.36 -13.19
CA ARG A 75 -11.13 -0.95 -13.30
C ARG A 75 -10.99 -2.45 -13.47
N ARG A 76 -11.43 -3.21 -12.47
CA ARG A 76 -11.30 -4.68 -12.46
C ARG A 76 -12.19 -5.37 -13.49
N ASP A 77 -13.20 -4.68 -13.99
CA ASP A 77 -14.15 -5.15 -15.02
C ASP A 77 -13.68 -4.83 -16.46
N SER A 78 -12.56 -4.12 -16.62
CA SER A 78 -12.02 -3.71 -17.92
C SER A 78 -10.71 -4.45 -18.21
N SER A 79 -10.71 -5.29 -19.26
CA SER A 79 -9.50 -5.97 -19.74
C SER A 79 -8.41 -4.97 -20.12
N ASP A 80 -8.78 -3.83 -20.74
CA ASP A 80 -7.85 -2.78 -21.15
C ASP A 80 -7.06 -2.18 -19.97
N HIS A 81 -7.60 -2.24 -18.75
CA HIS A 81 -6.90 -1.78 -17.55
C HIS A 81 -6.11 -2.91 -16.88
N MET A 82 -6.63 -4.14 -16.92
CA MET A 82 -6.03 -5.28 -16.21
C MET A 82 -4.86 -5.89 -16.98
N ASP A 83 -4.92 -5.96 -18.32
CA ASP A 83 -3.86 -6.56 -19.13
C ASP A 83 -2.50 -5.85 -18.93
N PRO A 84 -2.40 -4.50 -18.97
CA PRO A 84 -1.12 -3.81 -18.74
C PRO A 84 -0.59 -3.96 -17.30
N ILE A 85 -1.47 -4.16 -16.32
CA ILE A 85 -1.08 -4.34 -14.90
C ILE A 85 -0.47 -5.71 -14.65
N GLU A 86 -0.84 -6.67 -15.48
CA GLU A 86 -0.42 -8.07 -15.39
C GLU A 86 0.88 -8.34 -16.18
N GLU A 87 1.32 -7.40 -17.02
CA GLU A 87 2.60 -7.51 -17.72
C GLU A 87 3.81 -7.49 -16.78
N PRO A 88 4.88 -8.26 -17.09
CA PRO A 88 6.13 -8.28 -16.33
C PRO A 88 6.86 -6.94 -16.41
N GLY A 89 6.50 -6.03 -15.52
CA GLY A 89 6.96 -4.63 -15.48
C GLY A 89 6.02 -3.74 -14.64
N HIS A 90 4.76 -4.16 -14.52
CA HIS A 90 3.71 -3.50 -13.74
C HIS A 90 3.11 -4.37 -12.62
N ARG A 91 3.73 -5.54 -12.39
CA ARG A 91 3.21 -6.68 -11.65
C ARG A 91 2.59 -6.36 -10.28
N LEU A 92 1.25 -6.30 -10.24
CA LEU A 92 0.47 -6.63 -9.05
C LEU A 92 0.23 -8.14 -9.08
N ASP A 93 0.67 -8.89 -8.06
CA ASP A 93 0.52 -10.35 -8.10
C ASP A 93 -0.97 -10.77 -8.12
N ARG A 94 -1.26 -11.83 -8.88
CA ARG A 94 -2.61 -12.37 -9.12
C ARG A 94 -3.19 -13.22 -7.96
N SER A 95 -2.61 -13.24 -6.77
CA SER A 95 -3.10 -14.13 -5.69
C SER A 95 -4.40 -13.66 -5.00
N GLY A 96 -5.01 -12.56 -5.44
CA GLY A 96 -6.37 -12.18 -5.07
C GLY A 96 -6.63 -10.71 -5.37
N GLY A 97 -7.78 -10.40 -5.99
CA GLY A 97 -8.09 -9.11 -6.60
C GLY A 97 -7.75 -7.89 -5.74
N SER A 98 -6.80 -7.06 -6.16
CA SER A 98 -6.30 -5.95 -5.35
C SER A 98 -7.41 -4.94 -4.99
N GLN A 99 -7.86 -4.90 -3.73
CA GLN A 99 -8.60 -3.79 -3.12
C GLN A 99 -7.63 -2.98 -2.26
N SER A 100 -7.19 -1.84 -2.79
CA SER A 100 -6.35 -0.90 -2.07
C SER A 100 -7.23 -0.02 -1.17
N VAL A 101 -7.32 -0.40 0.10
CA VAL A 101 -7.97 0.42 1.13
C VAL A 101 -6.96 1.48 1.59
N SER A 102 -7.06 2.69 1.06
CA SER A 102 -6.22 3.82 1.45
C SER A 102 -6.81 4.54 2.67
N ILE A 103 -6.31 4.22 3.86
CA ILE A 103 -6.68 4.92 5.08
C ILE A 103 -5.74 6.11 5.25
N ARG A 104 -6.23 7.31 4.95
CA ARG A 104 -5.58 8.57 5.34
C ARG A 104 -6.39 9.20 6.45
N ARG A 105 -5.89 9.16 7.70
CA ARG A 105 -6.37 10.08 8.73
C ARG A 105 -5.62 11.39 8.55
N ASP A 106 -6.27 12.32 7.85
CA ASP A 106 -5.78 13.68 7.68
C ASP A 106 -6.26 14.53 8.87
N ARG A 107 -5.33 15.21 9.53
CA ARG A 107 -5.66 16.40 10.32
C ARG A 107 -5.20 17.56 9.47
N GLN A 108 -6.10 18.12 8.68
CA GLN A 108 -5.89 19.47 8.17
C GLN A 108 -5.58 20.40 9.36
N GLN A 109 -4.64 21.32 9.13
CA GLN A 109 -4.25 22.46 9.97
C GLN A 109 -3.26 22.19 11.11
N THR A 110 -1.99 22.53 10.91
CA THR A 110 -1.42 23.89 11.16
C THR A 110 -0.16 24.08 10.33
#